data_AF-T0HCC5-F1
#
_entry.id   AF-T0HCC5-F1
#
_cell.length_a   1.000
_cell.length_b   1.000
_cell.length_c   1.000
_cell.angle_alpha   90.00
_cell.angle_beta   90.00
_cell.angle_gamma   90.00
#
_symmetry.space_group_name_H-M   'P 1'
#
loop_
_entity.id
_entity.type
_entity.pdbx_description
1 polymer ?
#
loop_
_entity_poly.entity_id
_entity_poly.type
_entity_poly.pdbx_seq_one_letter_code
_entity_poly.pdbx_strand_id
1 'polypeptide(L)'
;MEEDWRRDLEHWLEPYLQKLGNKTRRRMCPAYIAGLIGPGDRKSIQPIAARADALSYDRLHHFIGAGIWDSAPLEATLWGQADELVGGDKAWLLISTEK
;
A
#
# COMPACT_ATOMS: atom_id res chain seq x y z
N MET A 1 -12.36 14.78 11.59
CA MET A 1 -11.82 14.94 10.23
C MET A 1 -10.56 14.12 9.96
N GLU A 2 -9.83 13.60 10.97
CA GLU A 2 -8.70 12.68 10.76
C GLU A 2 -9.08 11.19 10.67
N GLU A 3 -10.25 10.77 11.18
CA GLU A 3 -10.68 9.36 11.11
C GLU A 3 -11.21 8.92 9.74
N ASP A 4 -11.44 9.85 8.81
CA ASP A 4 -12.07 9.58 7.51
C ASP A 4 -11.07 8.98 6.50
N TRP A 5 -9.88 9.58 6.38
CA TRP A 5 -8.90 9.18 5.37
C TRP A 5 -8.33 7.78 5.56
N ARG A 6 -8.23 7.29 6.81
CA ARG A 6 -7.75 5.91 7.06
C ARG A 6 -8.77 4.89 6.61
N ARG A 7 -10.06 5.16 6.78
CA ARG A 7 -11.14 4.30 6.27
C ARG A 7 -11.19 4.36 4.75
N ASP A 8 -11.04 5.54 4.16
CA ASP A 8 -10.96 5.69 2.71
C ASP A 8 -9.76 4.93 2.13
N LEU A 9 -8.61 5.00 2.80
CA LEU A 9 -7.42 4.23 2.43
C LEU A 9 -7.69 2.73 2.52
N GLU A 10 -8.31 2.25 3.60
CA GLU A 10 -8.64 0.83 3.76
C GLU A 10 -9.60 0.35 2.65
N HIS A 11 -10.64 1.12 2.33
CA HIS A 11 -11.55 0.82 1.22
C HIS A 11 -10.84 0.82 -0.13
N TRP A 12 -9.97 1.81 -0.38
CA TRP A 12 -9.19 1.88 -1.61
C TRP A 12 -8.21 0.70 -1.75
N LEU A 13 -7.66 0.22 -0.64
CA LEU A 13 -6.72 -0.91 -0.63
C LEU A 13 -7.38 -2.28 -0.78
N GLU A 14 -8.67 -2.41 -0.50
CA GLU A 14 -9.40 -3.69 -0.52
C GLU A 14 -9.10 -4.60 -1.74
N PRO A 15 -9.14 -4.14 -3.00
CA PRO A 15 -8.83 -4.99 -4.15
C PRO A 15 -7.40 -5.54 -4.13
N TYR A 16 -6.43 -4.78 -3.59
CA TYR A 16 -5.03 -5.20 -3.45
C TYR A 16 -4.87 -6.20 -2.31
N LEU A 17 -5.54 -5.95 -1.18
CA LEU A 17 -5.51 -6.82 -0.01
C LEU A 17 -6.00 -8.23 -0.32
N GLN A 18 -6.99 -8.36 -1.19
CA GLN A 18 -7.50 -9.66 -1.65
C GLN A 18 -6.47 -10.46 -2.45
N LYS A 19 -5.54 -9.80 -3.16
CA LYS A 19 -4.46 -10.45 -3.90
C LYS A 19 -3.27 -10.84 -3.02
N LEU A 20 -3.17 -10.29 -1.81
CA LEU A 20 -2.19 -10.74 -0.83
C LEU A 20 -2.59 -12.12 -0.30
N GLY A 21 -1.87 -13.17 -0.72
CA GLY A 21 -2.13 -14.56 -0.30
C GLY A 21 -1.85 -14.85 1.19
N ASN A 22 -1.08 -13.98 1.86
CA ASN A 22 -0.74 -14.15 3.27
C ASN A 22 -1.64 -13.28 4.18
N LYS A 23 -2.37 -13.92 5.11
CA LYS A 23 -3.31 -13.25 6.04
C LYS A 23 -2.62 -12.21 6.93
N THR A 24 -1.40 -12.49 7.40
CA THR A 24 -0.62 -11.53 8.19
C THR A 24 -0.24 -10.32 7.35
N ARG A 25 0.21 -10.53 6.10
CA ARG A 25 0.52 -9.42 5.19
C ARG A 25 -0.71 -8.56 4.93
N ARG A 26 -1.87 -9.18 4.69
CA ARG A 26 -3.15 -8.47 4.49
C ARG A 26 -3.51 -7.58 5.68
N ARG A 27 -3.37 -8.08 6.90
CA ARG A 27 -3.66 -7.32 8.12
C ARG A 27 -2.71 -6.14 8.34
N MET A 28 -1.43 -6.32 7.99
CA MET A 28 -0.38 -5.34 8.27
C MET A 28 -0.29 -4.24 7.20
N CYS A 29 -0.64 -4.56 5.96
CA CYS A 29 -0.45 -3.68 4.80
C CYS A 29 -1.13 -2.30 4.95
N PRO A 30 -2.40 -2.17 5.38
CA PRO A 30 -3.04 -0.86 5.50
C PRO A 30 -2.34 0.05 6.49
N ALA A 31 -1.96 -0.47 7.65
CA ALA A 31 -1.28 0.28 8.69
C ALA A 31 0.16 0.67 8.27
N TYR A 32 0.84 -0.17 7.49
CA TYR A 32 2.13 0.19 6.91
C TYR A 32 2.01 1.33 5.89
N ILE A 33 1.06 1.23 4.95
CA ILE A 33 0.82 2.26 3.92
C ILE A 33 0.37 3.57 4.57
N ALA A 34 -0.52 3.52 5.56
CA ALA A 34 -0.92 4.69 6.35
C ALA A 34 0.27 5.36 7.02
N GLY A 35 1.27 4.60 7.49
CA GLY A 35 2.52 5.14 8.02
C GLY A 35 3.42 5.80 6.98
N LEU A 36 3.37 5.34 5.72
CA LEU A 36 4.17 5.88 4.61
C LEU A 36 3.60 7.18 4.03
N ILE A 37 2.27 7.27 3.92
CA ILE A 37 1.58 8.41 3.28
C ILE A 37 0.99 9.39 4.29
N GLY A 38 0.86 8.98 5.55
CA GLY A 38 0.31 9.81 6.62
C GLY A 38 1.22 10.95 7.04
N PRO A 39 0.75 11.82 7.95
CA PRO A 39 1.49 12.98 8.42
C PRO A 39 2.77 12.53 9.14
N GLY A 40 3.92 12.71 8.50
CA GLY A 40 5.23 12.41 9.07
C GLY A 40 6.36 12.51 8.06
N ASP A 41 7.41 13.25 8.40
CA ASP A 41 8.51 13.54 7.47
C ASP A 41 9.40 12.34 7.13
N ARG A 42 9.39 11.30 7.99
CA ARG A 42 10.28 10.14 7.86
C ARG A 42 9.50 8.86 7.57
N LYS A 43 9.84 8.23 6.43
CA LYS A 43 9.24 7.01 5.86
C LYS A 43 9.98 5.70 6.19
N SER A 44 10.87 5.70 7.19
CA SER A 44 11.55 4.47 7.62
C SER A 44 10.72 3.69 8.65
N ILE A 45 11.06 2.41 8.84
CA ILE A 45 10.32 1.48 9.72
C ILE A 45 10.22 2.00 11.15
N GLN A 46 11.31 2.53 11.71
CA GLN A 46 11.34 3.04 13.09
C GLN A 46 10.34 4.18 13.34
N PRO A 47 10.35 5.29 12.58
CA PRO A 47 9.35 6.35 12.70
C PRO A 47 7.92 5.89 12.47
N ILE A 48 7.69 4.94 11.54
CA ILE A 48 6.35 4.39 11.29
C ILE A 48 5.88 3.58 12.50
N ALA A 49 6.72 2.69 13.04
CA ALA A 49 6.42 1.89 14.21
C ALA A 49 6.15 2.76 15.46
N ALA A 50 6.92 3.84 15.65
CA ALA A 50 6.76 4.73 16.79
C ALA A 50 5.44 5.52 16.79
N ARG A 51 4.79 5.69 15.62
CA ARG A 51 3.50 6.39 15.48
C ARG A 51 2.31 5.44 15.41
N ALA A 52 2.54 4.20 14.97
CA ALA A 52 1.51 3.20 14.87
C ALA A 52 1.34 2.51 16.23
N ASP A 53 0.44 3.00 17.07
CA ASP A 53 0.11 2.41 18.38
C ASP A 53 -0.14 0.88 18.32
N ALA A 54 -0.57 0.37 17.16
CA ALA A 54 -0.88 -1.04 16.94
C ALA A 54 0.31 -1.90 16.43
N LEU A 55 1.43 -1.31 15.99
CA LEU A 55 2.49 -2.04 15.28
C LEU A 55 3.86 -1.88 15.95
N SER A 56 4.43 -2.99 16.43
CA SER A 56 5.83 -2.99 16.89
C SER A 56 6.81 -2.96 15.73
N TYR A 57 8.01 -2.43 15.98
CA TYR A 57 9.12 -2.45 15.02
C TYR A 57 9.36 -3.85 14.46
N ASP A 58 9.44 -4.87 15.32
CA ASP A 58 9.70 -6.25 14.90
C ASP A 58 8.60 -6.80 13.98
N ARG A 59 7.32 -6.44 14.24
CA ARG A 59 6.21 -6.85 13.38
C ARG A 59 6.27 -6.21 12.00
N LEU A 60 6.64 -4.93 11.91
CA LEU A 60 6.82 -4.25 10.63
C LEU A 60 8.04 -4.76 9.87
N HIS A 61 9.15 -4.96 10.58
CA HIS A 61 10.38 -5.51 10.03
C HIS A 61 10.15 -6.92 9.48
N HIS A 62 9.44 -7.77 10.23
CA HIS A 62 9.05 -9.10 9.77
C HIS A 62 8.07 -9.02 8.60
N PHE A 63 7.08 -8.13 8.63
CA PHE A 63 6.14 -7.95 7.52
C PHE A 63 6.83 -7.65 6.18
N ILE A 64 7.79 -6.71 6.19
CA ILE A 64 8.53 -6.31 4.98
C ILE A 64 9.53 -7.39 4.58
N GLY A 65 10.32 -7.89 5.54
CA GLY A 65 11.44 -8.79 5.30
C GLY A 65 11.11 -10.28 5.19
N ALA A 66 9.88 -10.70 5.53
CA ALA A 66 9.53 -12.12 5.48
C ALA A 66 9.22 -12.58 4.05
N GLY A 67 10.17 -13.28 3.44
CA GLY A 67 9.97 -14.05 2.20
C GLY A 67 9.85 -13.20 0.93
N ILE A 68 9.74 -13.89 -0.21
CA ILE A 68 9.62 -13.26 -1.53
C ILE A 68 8.24 -12.58 -1.63
N TRP A 69 8.24 -11.38 -2.23
CA TRP A 69 7.04 -10.67 -2.64
C TRP A 69 6.82 -10.92 -4.12
N ASP A 70 5.71 -11.58 -4.46
CA ASP A 70 5.24 -11.63 -5.84
C ASP A 70 4.43 -10.35 -6.10
N SER A 71 4.97 -9.46 -6.94
CA SER A 71 4.33 -8.19 -7.28
C SER A 71 3.27 -8.36 -8.36
N ALA A 72 3.30 -9.41 -9.17
CA ALA A 72 2.45 -9.55 -10.35
C ALA A 72 0.94 -9.44 -10.04
N PRO A 73 0.39 -10.04 -8.96
CA PRO A 73 -1.02 -9.87 -8.61
C PRO A 73 -1.40 -8.42 -8.24
N LEU A 74 -0.47 -7.68 -7.62
CA LEU A 74 -0.68 -6.29 -7.25
C LEU A 74 -0.58 -5.38 -8.48
N GLU A 75 0.39 -5.64 -9.37
CA GLU A 75 0.53 -4.93 -10.65
C GLU A 75 -0.71 -5.12 -11.52
N ALA A 76 -1.22 -6.34 -11.65
CA ALA A 76 -2.46 -6.61 -12.39
C ALA A 76 -3.67 -5.82 -11.82
N THR A 77 -3.73 -5.69 -10.49
CA THR A 77 -4.78 -4.89 -9.82
C THR A 77 -4.60 -3.41 -10.13
N LEU A 78 -3.35 -2.92 -10.07
CA LEU A 78 -3.02 -1.53 -10.40
C LEU A 78 -3.40 -1.19 -11.85
N TRP A 79 -3.11 -2.08 -12.80
CA TRP A 79 -3.48 -1.89 -14.20
C TRP A 79 -4.99 -1.81 -14.40
N GLY A 80 -5.75 -2.72 -13.76
CA GLY A 80 -7.21 -2.67 -13.83
C GLY A 80 -7.79 -1.37 -13.26
N GLN A 81 -7.28 -0.93 -12.10
CA GLN A 81 -7.70 0.33 -11.48
C GLN A 81 -7.34 1.56 -12.33
N ALA A 82 -6.16 1.57 -12.95
CA ALA A 82 -5.75 2.66 -13.84
C ALA A 82 -6.64 2.72 -15.10
N ASP A 83 -6.95 1.57 -15.70
CA ASP A 83 -7.83 1.49 -16.86
C ASP A 83 -9.25 1.97 -16.53
N GLU A 84 -9.79 1.58 -15.37
CA GLU A 84 -11.11 2.06 -14.92
C GLU A 84 -11.16 3.58 -14.68
N LEU A 85 -10.08 4.16 -14.17
CA LEU A 85 -10.03 5.59 -13.80
C LEU A 85 -9.72 6.52 -14.98
N VAL A 86 -8.79 6.11 -15.85
CA VAL A 86 -8.22 7.00 -16.88
C VAL A 86 -8.08 6.34 -18.25
N GLY A 87 -8.55 5.10 -18.42
CA GLY A 87 -8.49 4.35 -19.67
C GLY A 87 -9.51 4.79 -20.72
N GLY A 88 -9.60 4.00 -21.79
CA GLY A 88 -10.53 4.21 -22.92
C GLY A 88 -9.90 4.86 -24.16
N ASP A 89 -10.69 4.95 -25.23
CA ASP A 89 -10.23 5.27 -26.60
C ASP A 89 -9.56 6.65 -26.74
N LYS A 90 -9.75 7.53 -25.77
CA LYS A 90 -9.20 8.90 -25.75
C LYS A 90 -8.05 9.06 -24.75
N ALA A 91 -7.64 7.99 -24.08
CA ALA A 91 -6.54 8.01 -23.14
C ALA A 91 -5.19 8.10 -23.87
N TRP A 92 -4.20 8.69 -23.21
CA TRP A 92 -2.83 8.80 -23.69
C TRP A 92 -1.90 8.12 -22.72
N LEU A 93 -1.06 7.20 -23.20
CA LEU A 93 -0.02 6.56 -22.41
C LEU A 93 1.29 7.35 -22.52
N LEU A 94 1.71 7.94 -21.41
CA LEU A 94 2.99 8.65 -21.29
C LEU A 94 4.01 7.71 -20.66
N ILE A 95 5.08 7.39 -21.40
CA ILE A 95 6.18 6.54 -20.92
C ILE A 95 7.42 7.41 -20.74
N SER A 96 8.00 7.36 -19.54
CA SER A 96 9.24 8.03 -19.19
C SER A 96 10.10 7.07 -18.37
N THR A 97 11.41 7.26 -18.41
CA THR A 97 12.36 6.54 -17.55
C THR A 97 12.94 7.52 -16.53
N GLU A 98 12.99 7.12 -15.26
CA GLU A 98 13.75 7.85 -14.23
C GLU A 98 15.22 7.97 -14.69
N LYS A 99 15.82 9.15 -14.51
CA LYS A 99 17.23 9.43 -14.87
C LYS A 99 18.20 9.00 -13.78
#